data_AF-A0A2N6AJX9-F1
#
_entry.id   AF-A0A2N6AJX9-F1
#
_cell.length_a   1.000
_cell.length_b   1.000
_cell.length_c   1.000
_cell.angle_alpha   90.00
_cell.angle_beta   90.00
_cell.angle_gamma   90.00
#
_symmetry.space_group_name_H-M   'P 1'
#
loop_
_entity.id
_entity.type
_entity.pdbx_description
1 polymer ?
#
loop_
_entity_poly.entity_id
_entity_poly.type
_entity_poly.pdbx_seq_one_letter_code
_entity_poly.pdbx_strand_id
1 'polypeptide(L)'
;REAILKIHSKNKPLDEDVNLKVLARRTPGFTPADLENLLNEAALLSARVNNKTIKMDTIEEAITKVIAGPEKRSRVISDKEKRLTAYHEGGHAVLARLLPDTDTVHQVTIIPRGRAGGFTMQLPKEDKYYATKSEMEKRLIILLGGRVAEALILHDISTGAQNDLKRATEISRAMVTHYGMSEKLGTMTYGNGDEVFLGRDLTTMKNYSEEVAYEIDKEIRRIMDESYDQAMKLLEENVEKLHHIAKALLERETINSEEFEYIFRNDYDSFMANPEEAAKEIERERNKEFKELYGDENENGKIAEIIRNPEASLKAMKGIKEEPENEEAIPEAEEAEAE
;
A
#
# COMPACT_ATOMS: atom_id res chain seq x y z
N ARG A 1 4.29 -12.78 -12.21
CA ARG A 1 5.09 -11.65 -11.65
C ARG A 1 6.37 -12.14 -10.98
N GLU A 2 6.33 -13.12 -10.08
CA GLU A 2 7.54 -13.68 -9.44
C GLU A 2 8.61 -14.14 -10.45
N ALA A 3 8.23 -14.90 -11.48
CA ALA A 3 9.16 -15.34 -12.52
C ALA A 3 9.81 -14.16 -13.29
N ILE A 4 9.07 -13.06 -13.47
CA ILE A 4 9.57 -11.85 -14.15
C ILE A 4 10.60 -11.15 -13.24
N LEU A 5 10.26 -10.97 -11.96
CA LEU A 5 11.20 -10.44 -10.97
C LEU A 5 12.48 -11.27 -10.91
N LYS A 6 12.37 -12.61 -10.96
CA LYS A 6 13.52 -13.53 -10.99
C LYS A 6 14.40 -13.37 -12.23
N ILE A 7 13.85 -12.97 -13.37
CA ILE A 7 14.62 -12.69 -14.59
C ILE A 7 15.37 -11.37 -14.44
N HIS A 8 14.68 -10.31 -14.04
CA HIS A 8 15.26 -8.96 -13.93
C HIS A 8 16.17 -8.79 -12.70
N SER A 9 16.11 -9.69 -11.72
CA SER A 9 17.01 -9.69 -10.56
C SER A 9 18.37 -10.34 -10.82
N LYS A 10 18.54 -11.13 -11.89
CA LYS A 10 19.78 -11.92 -12.12
C LYS A 10 21.07 -11.09 -12.13
N ASN A 11 20.99 -9.87 -12.64
CA ASN A 11 22.15 -8.98 -12.77
C ASN A 11 22.19 -7.90 -11.67
N LYS A 12 21.49 -8.12 -10.55
CA LYS A 12 21.40 -7.17 -9.44
C LYS A 12 21.81 -7.84 -8.13
N PRO A 13 22.67 -7.19 -7.31
CA PRO A 13 23.08 -7.74 -6.02
C PRO A 13 21.92 -7.59 -5.02
N LEU A 14 21.04 -8.58 -4.94
CA LEU A 14 19.99 -8.62 -3.91
C LEU A 14 20.57 -9.11 -2.59
N ASP A 15 20.08 -8.56 -1.49
CA ASP A 15 20.39 -9.04 -0.14
C ASP A 15 19.66 -10.38 0.15
N GLU A 16 20.12 -11.13 1.14
CA GLU A 16 19.60 -12.47 1.47
C GLU A 16 18.16 -12.43 2.03
N ASP A 17 17.75 -11.28 2.56
CA ASP A 17 16.43 -11.03 3.13
C ASP A 17 15.33 -10.75 2.07
N VAL A 18 15.70 -10.59 0.80
CA VAL A 18 14.77 -10.22 -0.27
C VAL A 18 13.91 -11.40 -0.71
N ASN A 19 12.61 -11.30 -0.46
CA ASN A 19 11.63 -12.31 -0.87
C ASN A 19 10.84 -11.90 -2.12
N LEU A 20 11.22 -12.44 -3.29
CA LEU A 20 10.57 -12.14 -4.58
C LEU A 20 9.08 -12.54 -4.63
N LYS A 21 8.66 -13.55 -3.87
CA LYS A 21 7.26 -13.98 -3.79
C LYS A 21 6.40 -12.95 -3.07
N VAL A 22 6.93 -12.36 -2.01
CA VAL A 22 6.30 -11.24 -1.30
C VAL A 22 6.22 -10.01 -2.21
N LEU A 23 7.31 -9.67 -2.91
CA LEU A 23 7.31 -8.56 -3.87
C LEU A 23 6.28 -8.73 -4.99
N ALA A 24 6.16 -9.94 -5.55
CA ALA A 24 5.20 -10.22 -6.61
C ALA A 24 3.74 -10.02 -6.19
N ARG A 25 3.42 -10.23 -4.91
CA ARG A 25 2.12 -9.92 -4.32
C ARG A 25 1.93 -8.42 -4.11
N ARG A 26 2.99 -7.71 -3.74
CA ARG A 26 3.02 -6.25 -3.49
C ARG A 26 3.00 -5.37 -4.73
N THR A 27 3.15 -5.96 -5.91
CA THR A 27 3.07 -5.27 -7.20
C THR A 27 1.88 -5.75 -8.03
N PRO A 28 0.64 -5.76 -7.51
CA PRO A 28 -0.52 -6.15 -8.29
C PRO A 28 -0.73 -5.15 -9.42
N GLY A 29 -1.10 -5.63 -10.61
CA GLY A 29 -1.32 -4.78 -11.79
C GLY A 29 -0.06 -4.24 -12.47
N PHE A 30 1.14 -4.45 -11.91
CA PHE A 30 2.39 -4.05 -12.56
C PHE A 30 2.62 -4.87 -13.83
N THR A 31 2.95 -4.17 -14.91
CA THR A 31 3.37 -4.78 -16.16
C THR A 31 4.81 -5.34 -16.04
N PRO A 32 5.27 -6.21 -16.95
CA PRO A 32 6.67 -6.66 -16.95
C PRO A 32 7.67 -5.49 -16.97
N ALA A 33 7.35 -4.41 -17.70
CA ALA A 33 8.17 -3.20 -17.76
C ALA A 33 8.18 -2.45 -16.42
N ASP A 34 7.05 -2.39 -15.70
CA ASP A 34 6.99 -1.75 -14.38
C ASP A 34 7.83 -2.52 -13.35
N LEU A 35 7.83 -3.87 -13.42
CA LEU A 35 8.66 -4.71 -12.54
C LEU A 35 10.16 -4.56 -12.82
N GLU A 36 10.54 -4.40 -14.09
CA GLU A 36 11.90 -4.08 -14.47
C GLU A 36 12.32 -2.70 -13.96
N ASN A 37 11.47 -1.70 -14.20
CA ASN A 37 11.71 -0.33 -13.75
C ASN A 37 11.84 -0.26 -12.22
N LEU A 38 10.98 -0.98 -11.50
CA LEU A 38 11.03 -1.11 -10.04
C LEU A 38 12.42 -1.58 -9.55
N LEU A 39 12.95 -2.66 -10.12
CA LEU A 39 14.24 -3.20 -9.70
C LEU A 39 15.41 -2.28 -10.06
N ASN A 40 15.29 -1.51 -11.15
CA ASN A 40 16.26 -0.47 -11.49
C ASN A 40 16.21 0.70 -10.50
N GLU A 41 15.02 1.13 -10.11
CA GLU A 41 14.82 2.17 -9.09
C GLU A 41 15.38 1.73 -7.73
N ALA A 42 15.14 0.49 -7.32
CA ALA A 42 15.72 -0.07 -6.10
C ALA A 42 17.26 -0.06 -6.14
N ALA A 43 17.87 -0.44 -7.27
CA ALA A 43 19.32 -0.39 -7.45
C ALA A 43 19.88 1.05 -7.35
N LEU A 44 19.20 2.03 -7.96
CA LEU A 44 19.58 3.44 -7.90
C LEU A 44 19.48 4.01 -6.48
N LEU A 45 18.42 3.64 -5.74
CA LEU A 45 18.24 4.03 -4.35
C LEU A 45 19.33 3.44 -3.45
N SER A 46 19.65 2.15 -3.61
CA SER A 46 20.77 1.51 -2.90
C SER A 46 22.10 2.18 -3.19
N ALA A 47 22.38 2.49 -4.47
CA ALA A 47 23.63 3.15 -4.86
C ALA A 47 23.75 4.56 -4.26
N ARG A 48 22.64 5.30 -4.14
CA ARG A 48 22.63 6.64 -3.55
C ARG A 48 23.07 6.66 -2.07
N VAL A 49 22.74 5.60 -1.32
CA VAL A 49 23.16 5.44 0.08
C VAL A 49 24.43 4.59 0.21
N ASN A 50 25.12 4.34 -0.90
CA ASN A 50 26.37 3.58 -0.99
C ASN A 50 26.27 2.13 -0.46
N ASN A 51 25.09 1.52 -0.58
CA ASN A 51 24.88 0.11 -0.25
C ASN A 51 25.33 -0.80 -1.41
N LYS A 52 26.06 -1.88 -1.07
CA LYS A 52 26.53 -2.87 -2.05
C LYS A 52 25.45 -3.85 -2.50
N THR A 53 24.45 -4.09 -1.66
CA THR A 53 23.30 -4.97 -1.90
C THR A 53 22.00 -4.18 -1.86
N ILE A 54 20.98 -4.68 -2.54
CA ILE A 54 19.62 -4.16 -2.56
C ILE A 54 18.83 -4.90 -1.49
N LYS A 55 18.50 -4.19 -0.41
CA LYS A 55 17.72 -4.71 0.73
C LYS A 55 16.23 -4.66 0.46
N MET A 56 15.46 -5.47 1.19
CA MET A 56 14.00 -5.50 1.08
C MET A 56 13.38 -4.09 1.25
N ASP A 57 13.76 -3.35 2.28
CA ASP A 57 13.25 -1.99 2.55
C ASP A 57 13.50 -1.01 1.39
N THR A 58 14.61 -1.17 0.66
CA THR A 58 14.92 -0.32 -0.50
C THR A 58 13.99 -0.64 -1.67
N ILE A 59 13.65 -1.91 -1.85
CA ILE A 59 12.69 -2.33 -2.88
C ILE A 59 11.29 -1.84 -2.50
N GLU A 60 10.91 -1.90 -1.23
CA GLU A 60 9.63 -1.35 -0.75
C GLU A 60 9.52 0.16 -1.01
N GLU A 61 10.58 0.91 -0.75
CA GLU A 61 10.66 2.34 -1.08
C GLU A 61 10.56 2.57 -2.59
N ALA A 62 11.17 1.70 -3.41
CA ALA A 62 11.06 1.76 -4.87
C ALA A 62 9.63 1.46 -5.35
N ILE A 63 8.93 0.46 -4.78
CA ILE A 63 7.52 0.18 -5.08
C ILE A 63 6.68 1.42 -4.79
N THR A 64 6.87 1.98 -3.60
CA THR A 64 6.15 3.19 -3.17
C THR A 64 6.42 4.35 -4.13
N LYS A 65 7.66 4.53 -4.56
CA LYS A 65 8.04 5.58 -5.53
C LYS A 65 7.38 5.36 -6.90
N VAL A 66 7.28 4.12 -7.39
CA VAL A 66 6.61 3.81 -8.66
C VAL A 66 5.11 4.07 -8.58
N ILE A 67 4.47 3.74 -7.45
CA ILE A 67 3.02 3.90 -7.25
C ILE A 67 2.63 5.36 -6.98
N ALA A 68 3.28 6.00 -6.01
CA ALA A 68 2.90 7.31 -5.47
C ALA A 68 3.78 8.46 -5.96
N GLY A 69 4.88 8.16 -6.65
CA GLY A 69 5.88 9.14 -7.07
C GLY A 69 6.93 9.44 -6.00
N PRO A 70 7.89 10.35 -6.30
CA PRO A 70 8.97 10.68 -5.39
C PRO A 70 8.47 11.42 -4.14
N GLU A 71 9.16 11.17 -3.03
CA GLU A 71 8.99 11.86 -1.75
C GLU A 71 9.30 13.37 -1.87
N LYS A 72 8.44 14.23 -1.30
CA LYS A 72 8.61 15.68 -1.32
C LYS A 72 9.29 16.22 -0.05
N ARG A 73 10.58 15.92 0.11
CA ARG A 73 11.39 16.33 1.28
C ARG A 73 11.47 17.84 1.54
N SER A 74 11.31 18.67 0.51
CA SER A 74 11.40 20.13 0.63
C SER A 74 10.09 20.81 1.01
N ARG A 75 8.96 20.08 1.04
CA ARG A 75 7.67 20.67 1.39
C ARG A 75 7.55 20.77 2.90
N VAL A 76 7.59 21.99 3.42
CA VAL A 76 7.23 22.26 4.82
C VAL A 76 5.73 22.02 4.97
N ILE A 77 5.35 21.09 5.84
CA ILE A 77 3.95 20.77 6.18
C ILE A 77 3.68 21.32 7.58
N SER A 78 2.60 22.09 7.72
CA SER A 78 2.17 22.59 9.03
C SER A 78 1.61 21.46 9.91
N ASP A 79 1.68 21.60 11.23
CA ASP A 79 1.10 20.59 12.16
C ASP A 79 -0.40 20.39 11.92
N LYS A 80 -1.11 21.44 11.51
CA LYS A 80 -2.53 21.37 11.14
C LYS A 80 -2.74 20.48 9.90
N GLU A 81 -1.92 20.64 8.87
CA GLU A 81 -1.98 19.80 7.67
C GLU A 81 -1.56 18.35 7.98
N LYS A 82 -0.50 18.14 8.78
CA LYS A 82 -0.10 16.79 9.22
C LYS A 82 -1.23 16.10 9.98
N ARG A 83 -1.89 16.80 10.90
CA ARG A 83 -3.06 16.29 11.64
C ARG A 83 -4.21 15.95 10.69
N LEU A 84 -4.51 16.83 9.74
CA LEU A 84 -5.55 16.58 8.75
C LEU A 84 -5.26 15.30 7.96
N THR A 85 -4.04 15.15 7.43
CA THR A 85 -3.64 13.95 6.69
C THR A 85 -3.64 12.70 7.57
N ALA A 86 -3.21 12.78 8.83
CA ALA A 86 -3.23 11.64 9.74
C ALA A 86 -4.64 11.10 10.01
N TYR A 87 -5.61 11.97 10.23
CA TYR A 87 -7.01 11.54 10.39
C TYR A 87 -7.62 11.04 9.07
N HIS A 88 -7.27 11.68 7.95
CA HIS A 88 -7.72 11.26 6.63
C HIS A 88 -7.26 9.83 6.29
N GLU A 89 -5.96 9.57 6.39
CA GLU A 89 -5.39 8.25 6.12
C GLU A 89 -5.82 7.22 7.18
N GLY A 90 -5.91 7.64 8.44
CA GLY A 90 -6.46 6.81 9.51
C GLY A 90 -7.89 6.35 9.22
N GLY A 91 -8.73 7.22 8.65
CA GLY A 91 -10.10 6.90 8.25
C GLY A 91 -10.17 5.79 7.21
N HIS A 92 -9.34 5.87 6.16
CA HIS A 92 -9.21 4.80 5.16
C HIS A 92 -8.75 3.48 5.79
N ALA A 93 -7.69 3.53 6.60
CA ALA A 93 -7.07 2.34 7.17
C ALA A 93 -8.00 1.61 8.16
N VAL A 94 -8.66 2.36 9.05
CA VAL A 94 -9.61 1.79 10.03
C VAL A 94 -10.80 1.13 9.33
N LEU A 95 -11.40 1.79 8.32
CA LEU A 95 -12.51 1.18 7.57
C LEU A 95 -12.07 -0.03 6.76
N ALA A 96 -10.90 0.01 6.12
CA ALA A 96 -10.36 -1.13 5.39
C ALA A 96 -10.19 -2.35 6.29
N ARG A 97 -9.86 -2.14 7.57
CA ARG A 97 -9.69 -3.21 8.56
C ARG A 97 -11.00 -3.70 9.19
N LEU A 98 -12.00 -2.83 9.35
CA LEU A 98 -13.30 -3.16 9.97
C LEU A 98 -14.20 -3.95 9.02
N LEU A 99 -14.13 -3.67 7.72
CA LEU A 99 -14.96 -4.35 6.73
C LEU A 99 -14.45 -5.78 6.49
N PRO A 100 -15.33 -6.79 6.44
CA PRO A 100 -14.92 -8.16 6.16
C PRO A 100 -14.59 -8.34 4.67
N ASP A 101 -13.72 -9.31 4.37
CA ASP A 101 -13.35 -9.73 3.00
C ASP A 101 -12.77 -8.63 2.11
N THR A 102 -12.20 -7.59 2.72
CA THR A 102 -11.47 -6.52 2.04
C THR A 102 -9.97 -6.81 1.99
N ASP A 103 -9.28 -6.05 1.14
CA ASP A 103 -7.82 -6.07 1.05
C ASP A 103 -7.21 -5.55 2.36
N THR A 104 -6.08 -6.12 2.78
CA THR A 104 -5.47 -5.79 4.06
C THR A 104 -4.65 -4.51 3.97
N VAL A 105 -4.63 -3.72 5.05
CA VAL A 105 -3.78 -2.52 5.13
C VAL A 105 -2.33 -2.96 5.18
N HIS A 106 -1.55 -2.57 4.17
CA HIS A 106 -0.13 -2.88 4.11
C HIS A 106 0.73 -1.80 4.75
N GLN A 107 0.39 -0.55 4.47
CA GLN A 107 1.15 0.61 4.92
C GLN A 107 0.24 1.83 4.91
N VAL A 108 0.41 2.68 5.92
CA VAL A 108 -0.24 3.99 6.01
C VAL A 108 0.84 5.03 6.24
N THR A 109 0.85 6.09 5.45
CA THR A 109 1.84 7.16 5.59
C THR A 109 1.24 8.53 5.35
N ILE A 110 1.70 9.52 6.12
CA ILE A 110 1.39 10.94 5.96
C ILE A 110 2.53 11.71 5.28
N ILE A 111 3.52 10.99 4.76
CA ILE A 111 4.64 11.60 4.04
C ILE A 111 4.16 11.95 2.62
N PRO A 112 4.29 13.22 2.18
CA PRO A 112 3.79 13.67 0.89
C PRO A 112 4.59 13.04 -0.26
N ARG A 113 3.87 12.43 -1.21
CA ARG A 113 4.47 11.85 -2.43
C ARG A 113 3.71 12.28 -3.66
N GLY A 114 4.45 12.65 -4.72
CA GLY A 114 3.83 13.07 -5.98
C GLY A 114 2.78 14.18 -5.78
N ARG A 115 1.51 13.88 -6.05
CA ARG A 115 0.37 14.81 -5.83
C ARG A 115 -0.40 14.55 -4.52
N ALA A 116 -0.11 13.46 -3.82
CA ALA A 116 -0.80 13.04 -2.60
C ALA A 116 -0.17 13.65 -1.33
N GLY A 117 -0.99 13.95 -0.33
CA GLY A 117 -0.55 14.42 0.99
C GLY A 117 -0.13 13.29 1.93
N GLY A 118 -0.76 12.13 1.78
CA GLY A 118 -0.46 10.84 2.38
C GLY A 118 -1.08 9.75 1.51
N PHE A 119 -0.97 8.48 1.91
CA PHE A 119 -1.74 7.41 1.31
C PHE A 119 -1.85 6.18 2.22
N THR A 120 -2.92 5.43 2.02
CA THR A 120 -3.17 4.12 2.61
C THR A 120 -3.06 3.05 1.53
N MET A 121 -2.02 2.22 1.61
CA MET A 121 -1.80 1.13 0.66
C MET A 121 -2.47 -0.15 1.15
N GLN A 122 -3.36 -0.71 0.33
CA GLN A 122 -4.01 -1.99 0.56
C GLN A 122 -3.39 -3.07 -0.33
N LEU A 123 -3.23 -4.27 0.22
CA LEU A 123 -2.67 -5.42 -0.50
C LEU A 123 -3.77 -6.43 -0.82
N PRO A 124 -4.03 -6.71 -2.11
CA PRO A 124 -4.96 -7.76 -2.51
C PRO A 124 -4.52 -9.13 -2.01
N LYS A 125 -5.45 -9.87 -1.40
CA LYS A 125 -5.19 -11.26 -0.97
C LYS A 125 -5.06 -12.22 -2.14
N GLU A 126 -5.83 -11.96 -3.21
CA GLU A 126 -5.94 -12.81 -4.39
C GLU A 126 -6.06 -11.96 -5.66
N ASP A 127 -5.54 -12.47 -6.77
CA ASP A 127 -5.81 -11.88 -8.09
C ASP A 127 -7.25 -12.23 -8.51
N LYS A 128 -8.17 -11.27 -8.34
CA LYS A 128 -9.60 -11.44 -8.70
C LYS A 128 -9.88 -10.93 -10.11
N TYR A 129 -10.67 -11.70 -10.87
CA TYR A 129 -11.15 -11.30 -12.20
C TYR A 129 -12.47 -10.53 -12.16
N TYR A 130 -13.28 -10.75 -11.13
CA TYR A 130 -14.62 -10.18 -11.01
C TYR A 130 -14.78 -9.54 -9.62
N ALA A 131 -15.51 -8.44 -9.56
CA ALA A 131 -15.93 -7.79 -8.33
C ALA A 131 -17.43 -7.98 -8.12
N THR A 132 -17.83 -8.32 -6.90
CA THR A 132 -19.23 -8.43 -6.49
C THR A 132 -19.79 -7.07 -6.05
N LYS A 133 -21.13 -6.94 -6.05
CA LYS A 133 -21.80 -5.72 -5.56
C LYS A 133 -21.35 -5.34 -4.14
N SER A 134 -21.29 -6.33 -3.24
CA SER A 134 -20.87 -6.10 -1.86
C SER A 134 -19.41 -5.62 -1.75
N GLU A 135 -18.50 -6.15 -2.57
CA GLU A 135 -17.11 -5.68 -2.60
C GLU A 135 -17.01 -4.24 -3.12
N MET A 136 -17.80 -3.88 -4.14
CA MET A 136 -17.84 -2.51 -4.64
C MET A 136 -18.40 -1.54 -3.59
N GLU A 137 -19.48 -1.91 -2.89
CA GLU A 137 -20.03 -1.14 -1.78
C GLU A 137 -19.01 -0.96 -0.65
N LYS A 138 -18.34 -2.02 -0.21
CA LYS A 138 -17.25 -1.95 0.78
C LYS A 138 -16.13 -1.02 0.31
N ARG A 139 -15.77 -1.06 -0.97
CA ARG A 139 -14.75 -0.17 -1.54
C ARG A 139 -15.18 1.29 -1.53
N LEU A 140 -16.45 1.58 -1.76
CA LEU A 140 -17.01 2.93 -1.63
C LEU A 140 -16.92 3.44 -0.20
N ILE A 141 -17.29 2.62 0.78
CA ILE A 141 -17.18 2.95 2.22
C ILE A 141 -15.73 3.32 2.56
N ILE A 142 -14.75 2.51 2.12
CA ILE A 142 -13.33 2.81 2.37
C ILE A 142 -12.90 4.11 1.70
N LEU A 143 -13.26 4.35 0.43
CA LEU A 143 -12.90 5.58 -0.29
C LEU A 143 -13.49 6.83 0.37
N LEU A 144 -14.67 6.74 0.99
CA LEU A 144 -15.27 7.87 1.69
C LEU A 144 -14.71 8.08 3.10
N GLY A 145 -13.95 7.10 3.62
CA GLY A 145 -13.40 7.10 4.97
C GLY A 145 -12.59 8.32 5.35
N GLY A 146 -11.68 8.77 4.49
CA GLY A 146 -10.84 9.94 4.79
C GLY A 146 -11.67 11.22 4.96
N ARG A 147 -12.65 11.46 4.08
CA ARG A 147 -13.57 12.61 4.18
C ARG A 147 -14.45 12.54 5.42
N VAL A 148 -14.96 11.35 5.75
CA VAL A 148 -15.80 11.13 6.93
C VAL A 148 -14.98 11.36 8.21
N ALA A 149 -13.75 10.86 8.28
CA ALA A 149 -12.86 11.07 9.41
C ALA A 149 -12.55 12.56 9.64
N GLU A 150 -12.31 13.32 8.56
CA GLU A 150 -12.17 14.77 8.63
C GLU A 150 -13.43 15.43 9.20
N ALA A 151 -14.61 15.13 8.65
CA ALA A 151 -15.87 15.72 9.09
C ALA A 151 -16.18 15.39 10.56
N LEU A 152 -15.94 14.15 10.97
CA LEU A 152 -16.24 13.65 12.31
C LEU A 152 -15.31 14.23 13.38
N ILE A 153 -14.00 14.26 13.13
CA ILE A 153 -12.99 14.60 14.15
C ILE A 153 -12.50 16.04 14.04
N LEU A 154 -12.35 16.56 12.82
CA LEU A 154 -11.84 17.91 12.58
C LEU A 154 -12.96 18.94 12.46
N HIS A 155 -14.21 18.49 12.36
CA HIS A 155 -15.40 19.33 12.17
C HIS A 155 -15.28 20.28 10.96
N ASP A 156 -14.49 19.88 9.97
CA ASP A 156 -14.22 20.61 8.74
C ASP A 156 -13.87 19.59 7.64
N ILE A 157 -14.08 19.97 6.38
CA ILE A 157 -13.80 19.12 5.22
C ILE A 157 -12.77 19.78 4.31
N SER A 158 -11.80 18.99 3.89
CA SER A 158 -10.68 19.44 3.07
C SER A 158 -10.92 19.19 1.57
N THR A 159 -10.06 19.79 0.75
CA THR A 159 -9.97 19.47 -0.69
C THR A 159 -9.18 18.19 -0.96
N GLY A 160 -8.60 17.55 0.06
CA GLY A 160 -7.76 16.35 -0.06
C GLY A 160 -8.53 15.14 -0.59
N ALA A 161 -9.81 15.01 -0.24
CA ALA A 161 -10.68 13.91 -0.65
C ALA A 161 -11.13 13.93 -2.13
N GLN A 162 -10.62 14.85 -2.96
CA GLN A 162 -11.07 14.99 -4.36
C GLN A 162 -10.91 13.70 -5.16
N ASN A 163 -9.76 13.04 -5.05
CA ASN A 163 -9.47 11.83 -5.80
C ASN A 163 -10.36 10.66 -5.36
N ASP A 164 -10.64 10.56 -4.05
CA ASP A 164 -11.48 9.48 -3.52
C ASP A 164 -12.94 9.67 -3.90
N LEU A 165 -13.44 10.91 -3.86
CA LEU A 165 -14.78 11.25 -4.35
C LEU A 165 -14.94 10.97 -5.84
N LYS A 166 -13.92 11.28 -6.65
CA LYS A 166 -13.91 10.98 -8.08
C LYS A 166 -14.01 9.47 -8.31
N ARG A 167 -13.13 8.69 -7.68
CA ARG A 167 -13.12 7.22 -7.78
C ARG A 167 -14.42 6.60 -7.29
N ALA A 168 -14.94 7.06 -6.15
CA ALA A 168 -16.20 6.59 -5.61
C ALA A 168 -17.35 6.87 -6.58
N THR A 169 -17.42 8.07 -7.15
CA THR A 169 -18.43 8.43 -8.16
C THR A 169 -18.33 7.55 -9.41
N GLU A 170 -17.11 7.28 -9.89
CA GLU A 170 -16.86 6.40 -11.05
C GLU A 170 -17.34 4.96 -10.76
N ILE A 171 -17.03 4.42 -9.58
CA ILE A 171 -17.46 3.09 -9.14
C ILE A 171 -18.99 3.05 -9.03
N SER A 172 -19.62 3.99 -8.33
CA SER A 172 -21.08 4.06 -8.19
C SER A 172 -21.77 4.20 -9.54
N ARG A 173 -21.22 5.01 -10.45
CA ARG A 173 -21.74 5.11 -11.83
C ARG A 173 -21.63 3.77 -12.54
N ALA A 174 -20.49 3.09 -12.49
CA ALA A 174 -20.32 1.78 -13.13
C ALA A 174 -21.24 0.69 -12.55
N MET A 175 -21.47 0.69 -11.23
CA MET A 175 -22.45 -0.19 -10.58
C MET A 175 -23.84 -0.02 -11.22
N VAL A 176 -24.26 1.23 -11.45
CA VAL A 176 -25.58 1.54 -12.02
C VAL A 176 -25.62 1.29 -13.53
N THR A 177 -24.62 1.76 -14.28
CA THR A 177 -24.69 1.83 -15.75
C THR A 177 -24.09 0.63 -16.46
N HIS A 178 -23.05 -0.01 -15.91
CA HIS A 178 -22.34 -1.11 -16.59
C HIS A 178 -22.67 -2.47 -15.99
N TYR A 179 -22.94 -2.52 -14.68
CA TYR A 179 -23.12 -3.79 -13.98
C TYR A 179 -24.56 -4.09 -13.57
N GLY A 180 -25.51 -3.17 -13.82
CA GLY A 180 -26.93 -3.38 -13.52
C GLY A 180 -27.21 -3.66 -12.03
N MET A 181 -26.42 -3.08 -11.13
CA MET A 181 -26.49 -3.32 -9.67
C MET A 181 -27.53 -2.45 -8.95
N SER A 182 -28.30 -1.65 -9.70
CA SER A 182 -29.42 -0.88 -9.20
C SER A 182 -30.73 -1.67 -9.35
N GLU A 183 -31.45 -1.91 -8.26
CA GLU A 183 -32.76 -2.58 -8.29
C GLU A 183 -33.80 -1.78 -9.08
N LYS A 184 -33.74 -0.44 -9.02
CA LYS A 184 -34.71 0.43 -9.67
C LYS A 184 -34.61 0.43 -11.20
N LEU A 185 -33.38 0.55 -11.71
CA LEU A 185 -33.06 0.49 -13.14
C LEU A 185 -32.96 -0.94 -13.69
N GLY A 186 -32.82 -1.94 -12.82
CA GLY A 186 -32.78 -3.35 -13.21
C GLY A 186 -31.46 -3.78 -13.84
N THR A 187 -31.43 -5.02 -14.34
CA THR A 187 -30.25 -5.69 -14.86
C THR A 187 -29.99 -5.35 -16.33
N MET A 188 -29.76 -4.07 -16.62
CA MET A 188 -29.48 -3.55 -17.96
C MET A 188 -28.24 -2.66 -17.96
N THR A 189 -27.62 -2.50 -19.13
CA THR A 189 -26.52 -1.55 -19.33
C THR A 189 -27.03 -0.24 -19.93
N TYR A 190 -26.44 0.86 -19.49
CA TYR A 190 -26.80 2.22 -19.88
C TYR A 190 -25.58 2.95 -20.46
N GLY A 191 -25.72 3.43 -21.70
CA GLY A 191 -24.64 4.07 -22.45
C GLY A 191 -23.79 3.08 -23.24
N ASN A 192 -22.99 3.57 -24.18
CA ASN A 192 -22.06 2.73 -24.92
C ASN A 192 -20.84 2.43 -24.04
N GLY A 193 -20.69 1.17 -23.67
CA GLY A 193 -19.40 0.65 -23.18
C GLY A 193 -18.39 0.68 -24.33
N ASP A 194 -17.23 1.27 -24.06
CA ASP A 194 -15.95 0.96 -24.73
C ASP A 194 -15.79 1.11 -26.25
N GLU A 195 -16.62 1.86 -26.97
CA GLU A 195 -16.29 2.22 -28.37
C GLU A 195 -15.44 3.50 -28.44
N VAL A 196 -14.14 3.35 -28.18
CA VAL A 196 -13.12 4.31 -28.66
C VAL A 196 -12.84 3.99 -30.13
N PHE A 197 -13.78 4.35 -31.01
CA PHE A 197 -13.51 4.31 -32.45
C PHE A 197 -12.67 5.54 -32.81
N LEU A 198 -11.42 5.31 -33.20
CA LEU A 198 -10.45 6.32 -33.56
C LEU A 198 -11.00 7.21 -34.69
N GLY A 199 -11.46 8.41 -34.35
CA GLY A 199 -11.80 9.45 -35.34
C GLY A 199 -13.28 9.73 -35.55
N ARG A 200 -14.04 10.04 -34.49
CA ARG A 200 -15.18 10.97 -34.60
C ARG A 200 -15.59 11.56 -33.24
N ASP A 201 -15.43 12.87 -33.12
CA ASP A 201 -16.06 13.82 -32.20
C ASP A 201 -16.86 13.29 -30.99
N LEU A 202 -16.26 13.41 -29.80
CA LEU A 202 -16.71 14.16 -28.59
C LEU A 202 -18.17 14.09 -28.09
N THR A 203 -19.05 13.28 -28.68
CA THR A 203 -20.44 13.17 -28.25
C THR A 203 -20.68 11.74 -27.85
N THR A 204 -20.49 11.44 -26.56
CA THR A 204 -21.00 10.22 -25.95
C THR A 204 -22.51 10.22 -26.20
N MET A 205 -22.99 9.46 -27.19
CA MET A 205 -24.43 9.37 -27.41
C MET A 205 -25.04 8.66 -26.20
N LYS A 206 -25.81 9.41 -25.40
CA LYS A 206 -26.67 8.83 -24.39
C LYS A 206 -27.71 7.98 -25.13
N ASN A 207 -27.64 6.66 -25.02
CA ASN A 207 -28.63 5.75 -25.58
C ASN A 207 -29.88 5.60 -24.69
N TYR A 208 -30.15 6.58 -23.84
CA TYR A 208 -31.25 6.56 -22.88
C TYR A 208 -31.85 7.96 -22.74
N SER A 209 -33.11 8.04 -22.31
CA SER A 209 -33.83 9.30 -22.15
C SER A 209 -33.26 10.15 -21.01
N GLU A 210 -33.55 11.45 -21.00
CA GLU A 210 -33.19 12.32 -19.87
C GLU A 210 -33.87 11.89 -18.56
N GLU A 211 -35.04 11.25 -18.62
CA GLU A 211 -35.69 10.66 -17.45
C GLU A 211 -34.84 9.52 -16.87
N VAL A 212 -34.31 8.63 -17.73
CA VAL A 212 -33.39 7.56 -17.28
C VAL A 212 -32.08 8.15 -16.77
N ALA A 213 -31.55 9.20 -17.43
CA ALA A 213 -30.35 9.89 -16.96
C ALA A 213 -30.52 10.46 -15.55
N TYR A 214 -31.65 11.12 -15.30
CA TYR A 214 -32.02 11.63 -13.99
C TYR A 214 -32.12 10.51 -12.95
N GLU A 215 -32.71 9.38 -13.31
CA GLU A 215 -32.80 8.21 -12.42
C GLU A 215 -31.42 7.58 -12.12
N ILE A 216 -30.52 7.53 -13.10
CA ILE A 216 -29.12 7.10 -12.89
C ILE A 216 -28.44 8.01 -11.87
N ASP A 217 -28.54 9.34 -12.02
CA ASP A 217 -27.90 10.26 -11.09
C ASP A 217 -28.49 10.19 -9.67
N LYS A 218 -29.79 9.90 -9.55
CA LYS A 218 -30.43 9.63 -8.24
C LYS A 218 -29.91 8.36 -7.59
N GLU A 219 -29.76 7.27 -8.35
CA GLU A 219 -29.20 6.03 -7.81
C GLU A 219 -27.73 6.16 -7.43
N ILE A 220 -26.92 6.89 -8.22
CA ILE A 220 -25.53 7.20 -7.85
C ILE A 220 -25.48 7.97 -6.54
N ARG A 221 -26.31 9.01 -6.38
CA ARG A 221 -26.40 9.78 -5.15
C ARG A 221 -26.79 8.88 -3.97
N ARG A 222 -27.83 8.05 -4.13
CA ARG A 222 -28.29 7.11 -3.09
C ARG A 222 -27.15 6.20 -2.63
N ILE A 223 -26.43 5.58 -3.56
CA ILE A 223 -25.29 4.68 -3.25
C ILE A 223 -24.18 5.44 -2.50
N MET A 224 -23.86 6.66 -2.94
CA MET A 224 -22.83 7.49 -2.30
C MET A 224 -23.23 7.91 -0.89
N ASP A 225 -24.48 8.35 -0.69
CA ASP A 225 -25.01 8.78 0.60
C ASP A 225 -25.07 7.59 1.58
N GLU A 226 -25.57 6.43 1.14
CA GLU A 226 -25.59 5.20 1.96
C GLU A 226 -24.17 4.75 2.35
N SER A 227 -23.21 4.83 1.42
CA SER A 227 -21.81 4.46 1.70
C SER A 227 -21.16 5.46 2.68
N TYR A 228 -21.50 6.75 2.58
CA TYR A 228 -21.04 7.78 3.49
C TYR A 228 -21.58 7.57 4.90
N ASP A 229 -22.89 7.32 5.02
CA ASP A 229 -23.56 7.07 6.30
C ASP A 229 -23.02 5.82 7.00
N GLN A 230 -22.75 4.75 6.22
CA GLN A 230 -22.12 3.53 6.76
C GLN A 230 -20.70 3.79 7.22
N ALA A 231 -19.89 4.53 6.46
CA ALA A 231 -18.55 4.94 6.87
C ALA A 231 -18.58 5.78 8.15
N MET A 232 -19.52 6.72 8.25
CA MET A 232 -19.72 7.57 9.43
C MET A 232 -20.05 6.73 10.66
N LYS A 233 -21.03 5.85 10.55
CA LYS A 233 -21.41 4.95 11.66
C LYS A 233 -20.23 4.09 12.13
N LEU A 234 -19.51 3.45 11.20
CA LEU A 234 -18.39 2.58 11.54
C LEU A 234 -17.24 3.33 12.23
N LEU A 235 -16.94 4.54 11.76
CA LEU A 235 -15.92 5.39 12.38
C LEU A 235 -16.38 5.94 13.73
N GLU A 236 -17.64 6.36 13.87
CA GLU A 236 -18.24 6.79 15.14
C GLU A 236 -18.16 5.71 16.22
N GLU A 237 -18.53 4.47 15.87
CA GLU A 237 -18.46 3.31 16.77
C GLU A 237 -17.01 2.95 17.15
N ASN A 238 -16.01 3.41 16.39
CA ASN A 238 -14.60 3.07 16.56
C ASN A 238 -13.67 4.30 16.65
N VAL A 239 -14.18 5.43 17.15
CA VAL A 239 -13.43 6.71 17.23
C VAL A 239 -12.10 6.56 17.96
N GLU A 240 -12.05 5.78 19.05
CA GLU A 240 -10.82 5.55 19.81
C GLU A 240 -9.72 4.91 18.95
N LYS A 241 -10.08 3.92 18.11
CA LYS A 241 -9.11 3.30 17.19
C LYS A 241 -8.59 4.30 16.16
N LEU A 242 -9.47 5.16 15.64
CA LEU A 242 -9.07 6.24 14.74
C LEU A 242 -8.10 7.21 15.42
N HIS A 243 -8.33 7.58 16.68
CA HIS A 243 -7.42 8.41 17.46
C HIS A 243 -6.06 7.73 17.69
N HIS A 244 -6.02 6.45 18.02
CA HIS A 244 -4.77 5.71 18.21
C HIS A 244 -3.95 5.65 16.92
N ILE A 245 -4.59 5.35 15.79
CA ILE A 245 -3.91 5.29 14.48
C ILE A 245 -3.43 6.69 14.05
N ALA A 246 -4.26 7.73 14.20
CA ALA A 246 -3.86 9.09 13.86
C ALA A 246 -2.70 9.59 14.74
N LYS A 247 -2.69 9.24 16.04
CA LYS A 247 -1.59 9.54 16.96
C LYS A 247 -0.30 8.86 16.51
N ALA A 248 -0.38 7.58 16.16
CA ALA A 248 0.77 6.82 15.65
C ALA A 248 1.35 7.44 14.38
N LEU A 249 0.48 7.86 13.45
CA LEU A 249 0.88 8.53 12.21
C LEU A 249 1.53 9.89 12.45
N LEU A 250 1.07 10.65 13.44
CA LEU A 250 1.66 11.95 13.79
C LEU A 250 3.08 11.81 14.37
N GLU A 251 3.32 10.77 15.15
CA GLU A 251 4.63 10.52 15.79
C GLU A 251 5.62 9.82 14.87
N ARG A 252 5.16 8.87 14.06
CA ARG A 252 6.03 8.00 13.24
C ARG A 252 6.01 8.30 11.75
N GLU A 253 5.07 9.11 11.29
CA GLU A 253 4.81 9.49 9.89
C GLU A 253 4.41 8.34 8.96
N THR A 254 4.82 7.10 9.26
CA THR A 254 4.51 5.88 8.53
C THR A 254 4.35 4.73 9.51
N ILE A 255 3.31 3.92 9.31
CA ILE A 255 3.06 2.67 10.01
C ILE A 255 2.88 1.54 9.01
N ASN A 256 3.50 0.38 9.27
CA ASN A 256 3.35 -0.82 8.43
C ASN A 256 2.14 -1.66 8.87
N SER A 257 1.85 -2.74 8.13
CA SER A 257 0.73 -3.65 8.39
C SER A 257 0.72 -4.21 9.82
N GLU A 258 1.90 -4.57 10.31
CA GLU A 258 2.08 -5.25 11.60
C GLU A 258 1.84 -4.27 12.77
N GLU A 259 2.43 -3.08 12.67
CA GLU A 259 2.24 -1.98 13.61
C GLU A 259 0.79 -1.51 13.60
N PHE A 260 0.20 -1.37 12.41
CA PHE A 260 -1.21 -1.02 12.26
C PHE A 260 -2.10 -2.04 12.98
N GLU A 261 -1.91 -3.34 12.76
CA GLU A 261 -2.74 -4.38 13.37
C GLU A 261 -2.61 -4.38 14.90
N TYR A 262 -1.39 -4.20 15.41
CA TYR A 262 -1.15 -4.09 16.85
C TYR A 262 -1.87 -2.89 17.46
N ILE A 263 -1.70 -1.69 16.86
CA ILE A 263 -2.31 -0.45 17.37
C ILE A 263 -3.83 -0.48 17.23
N PHE A 264 -4.35 -1.15 16.19
CA PHE A 264 -5.78 -1.29 15.96
C PHE A 264 -6.47 -2.20 17.01
N ARG A 265 -5.79 -3.27 17.45
CA ARG A 265 -6.30 -4.18 18.50
C ARG A 265 -6.14 -3.61 19.90
N ASN A 266 -5.08 -2.85 20.13
CA ASN A 266 -4.73 -2.26 21.41
C ASN A 266 -4.87 -0.73 21.34
N ASP A 267 -3.87 -0.03 21.86
CA ASP A 267 -3.71 1.41 21.75
C ASP A 267 -2.25 1.77 21.43
N TYR A 268 -2.03 3.01 20.99
CA TYR A 268 -0.69 3.47 20.64
C TYR A 268 0.23 3.58 21.86
N ASP A 269 -0.32 3.87 23.04
CA ASP A 269 0.47 4.05 24.26
C ASP A 269 1.03 2.70 24.75
N SER A 270 0.30 1.61 24.57
CA SER A 270 0.72 0.23 24.82
C SER A 270 1.81 -0.22 23.86
N PHE A 271 1.72 0.20 22.58
CA PHE A 271 2.78 -0.03 21.60
C PHE A 271 4.10 0.63 22.03
N MET A 272 4.03 1.85 22.57
CA MET A 272 5.20 2.59 23.04
C MET A 272 5.71 2.12 24.42
N ALA A 273 4.83 1.59 25.27
CA ALA A 273 5.18 1.13 26.61
C ALA A 273 6.03 -0.15 26.61
N ASN A 274 5.84 -1.04 25.63
CA ASN A 274 6.66 -2.24 25.50
C ASN A 274 6.99 -2.60 24.04
N PRO A 275 7.87 -1.83 23.37
CA PRO A 275 8.18 -2.01 21.95
C PRO A 275 8.78 -3.39 21.64
N GLU A 276 9.53 -3.97 22.57
CA GLU A 276 10.10 -5.32 22.40
C GLU A 276 9.04 -6.42 22.44
N GLU A 277 8.00 -6.27 23.28
CA GLU A 277 6.91 -7.24 23.36
C GLU A 277 5.97 -7.10 22.15
N ALA A 278 5.67 -5.86 21.74
CA ALA A 278 4.95 -5.57 20.50
C ALA A 278 5.69 -6.14 19.28
N ALA A 279 7.01 -5.96 19.19
CA ALA A 279 7.83 -6.52 18.12
C ALA A 279 7.82 -8.06 18.12
N LYS A 280 7.86 -8.71 19.29
CA LYS A 280 7.76 -10.17 19.42
C LYS A 280 6.37 -10.70 19.03
N GLU A 281 5.31 -9.98 19.37
CA GLU A 281 3.95 -10.36 19.00
C GLU A 281 3.72 -10.21 17.50
N ILE A 282 4.15 -9.08 16.94
CA ILE A 282 4.23 -8.83 15.49
C ILE A 282 5.00 -9.94 14.78
N GLU A 283 6.17 -10.31 15.29
CA GLU A 283 6.98 -11.39 14.70
C GLU A 283 6.29 -12.75 14.77
N ARG A 284 5.58 -13.05 15.86
CA ARG A 284 4.79 -14.28 15.98
C ARG A 284 3.64 -14.31 15.00
N GLU A 285 2.89 -13.21 14.85
CA GLU A 285 1.78 -13.11 13.89
C GLU A 285 2.28 -13.24 12.46
N ARG A 286 3.35 -12.50 12.10
CA ARG A 286 4.02 -12.62 10.80
C ARG A 286 4.43 -14.05 10.50
N ASN A 287 5.05 -14.73 11.47
CA ASN A 287 5.48 -16.12 11.30
C ASN A 287 4.30 -17.09 11.17
N LYS A 288 3.17 -16.80 11.82
CA LYS A 288 1.95 -17.60 11.70
C LYS A 288 1.29 -17.42 10.33
N GLU A 289 1.12 -16.17 9.88
CA GLU A 289 0.57 -15.85 8.56
C GLU A 289 1.45 -16.40 7.44
N PHE A 290 2.78 -16.32 7.60
CA PHE A 290 3.74 -16.92 6.69
C PHE A 290 3.59 -18.45 6.60
N LYS A 291 3.41 -19.13 7.74
CA LYS A 291 3.17 -20.59 7.76
C LYS A 291 1.85 -20.97 7.11
N GLU A 292 0.78 -20.22 7.37
CA GLU A 292 -0.53 -20.45 6.76
C GLU A 292 -0.52 -20.24 5.24
N LEU A 293 0.25 -19.26 4.74
CA LEU A 293 0.33 -18.94 3.31
C LEU A 293 1.31 -19.80 2.51
N TYR A 294 2.32 -20.38 3.15
CA TYR A 294 3.44 -21.02 2.45
C TYR A 294 3.72 -22.48 2.84
N GLY A 295 3.06 -23.03 3.87
CA GLY A 295 3.26 -24.41 4.32
C GLY A 295 4.63 -24.64 4.98
N ASP A 296 4.78 -25.80 5.64
CA ASP A 296 5.97 -26.15 6.45
C ASP A 296 7.15 -26.75 5.64
N GLU A 297 7.08 -26.82 4.30
CA GLU A 297 8.09 -27.55 3.52
C GLU A 297 9.28 -26.68 3.04
N ASN A 298 10.44 -27.13 3.51
CA ASN A 298 11.77 -26.57 3.43
C ASN A 298 12.45 -26.78 2.06
N GLU A 299 13.08 -25.72 1.54
CA GLU A 299 14.43 -25.82 0.93
C GLU A 299 15.42 -24.77 1.48
N ASN A 300 15.00 -23.87 2.37
CA ASN A 300 15.84 -22.82 2.96
C ASN A 300 15.98 -22.94 4.48
N GLY A 301 16.13 -24.16 4.99
CA GLY A 301 16.31 -24.45 6.43
C GLY A 301 17.50 -23.72 7.08
N LYS A 302 18.45 -23.17 6.29
CA LYS A 302 19.53 -22.29 6.79
C LYS A 302 19.12 -20.82 6.96
N ILE A 303 18.16 -20.32 6.18
CA ILE A 303 17.71 -18.92 6.25
C ILE A 303 16.77 -18.72 7.44
N ALA A 304 15.95 -19.73 7.75
CA ALA A 304 15.11 -19.73 8.95
C ALA A 304 15.93 -19.68 10.26
N GLU A 305 17.17 -20.16 10.26
CA GLU A 305 18.04 -20.14 11.45
C GLU A 305 18.73 -18.77 11.64
N ILE A 306 19.00 -18.06 10.54
CA ILE A 306 19.59 -16.71 10.55
C ILE A 306 18.55 -15.66 10.99
N ILE A 307 17.29 -15.82 10.59
CA ILE A 307 16.18 -14.94 11.01
C ILE A 307 15.81 -15.16 12.49
N ARG A 308 16.10 -16.34 13.06
CA ARG A 308 15.67 -16.74 14.42
C ARG A 308 16.52 -16.18 15.57
N ASN A 309 17.64 -15.47 15.31
CA ASN A 309 18.55 -15.08 16.40
C ASN A 309 18.96 -13.59 16.39
N PRO A 310 18.17 -12.70 17.02
CA PRO A 310 18.48 -11.27 17.14
C PRO A 310 19.74 -10.98 17.97
N GLU A 311 20.18 -11.90 18.84
CA GLU A 311 21.39 -11.72 19.65
C GLU A 311 22.68 -11.78 18.81
N ALA A 312 22.65 -12.44 17.65
CA ALA A 312 23.79 -12.51 16.74
C ALA A 312 24.10 -11.16 16.07
N SER A 313 23.07 -10.39 15.70
CA SER A 313 23.23 -9.04 15.15
C SER A 313 23.79 -8.04 16.18
N LEU A 314 23.42 -8.18 17.45
CA LEU A 314 23.94 -7.33 18.53
C LEU A 314 25.40 -7.67 18.90
N LYS A 315 25.80 -8.95 18.75
CA LYS A 315 27.19 -9.41 18.96
C LYS A 315 28.12 -8.99 17.82
N ALA A 316 27.63 -9.02 16.58
CA ALA A 316 28.37 -8.56 15.41
C ALA A 316 28.66 -7.04 15.46
N MET A 317 27.74 -6.24 16.01
CA MET A 317 27.95 -4.80 16.21
C MET A 317 28.95 -4.45 17.33
N LYS A 318 29.24 -5.36 18.26
CA LYS A 318 30.18 -5.12 19.39
C LYS A 318 31.57 -5.71 19.20
N GLY A 319 31.83 -6.40 18.08
CA GLY A 319 33.02 -7.23 17.89
C GLY A 319 34.12 -6.70 16.97
N ILE A 320 33.98 -5.52 16.36
CA ILE A 320 35.03 -4.97 15.48
C ILE A 320 35.82 -3.89 16.22
N LYS A 321 36.83 -4.33 16.97
CA LYS A 321 38.04 -3.55 17.24
C LYS A 321 39.27 -4.44 17.08
N GLU A 322 40.17 -3.93 16.25
CA GLU A 322 41.61 -4.23 16.07
C GLU A 322 42.00 -5.41 15.14
N GLU A 323 42.65 -5.04 14.03
CA GLU A 323 43.60 -5.87 13.26
C GLU A 323 44.87 -6.15 14.10
N PRO A 324 45.79 -7.05 13.68
CA PRO A 324 46.83 -6.61 12.72
C PRO A 324 47.24 -7.63 11.63
N GLU A 325 47.77 -7.04 10.55
CA GLU A 325 48.81 -7.46 9.58
C GLU A 325 49.30 -8.93 9.55
N ASN A 326 49.42 -9.49 8.33
CA ASN A 326 50.75 -9.91 7.87
C ASN A 326 50.87 -9.97 6.34
N GLU A 327 52.04 -9.52 5.87
CA GLU A 327 52.53 -9.48 4.50
C GLU A 327 52.77 -10.89 3.92
N GLU A 328 52.54 -11.05 2.61
CA GLU A 328 53.42 -11.83 1.74
C GLU A 328 53.31 -11.29 0.30
N ALA A 329 54.41 -10.67 -0.16
CA ALA A 329 54.68 -10.32 -1.56
C ALA A 329 54.91 -11.62 -2.38
N ILE A 330 54.89 -11.74 -3.71
CA ILE A 330 55.43 -10.99 -4.87
C ILE A 330 54.89 -11.74 -6.15
N PRO A 331 55.17 -11.41 -7.44
CA PRO A 331 55.57 -10.16 -8.13
C PRO A 331 54.74 -9.81 -9.39
N GLU A 332 54.95 -8.59 -9.89
CA GLU A 332 54.66 -8.14 -11.26
C GLU A 332 55.64 -8.72 -12.30
N ALA A 333 55.15 -9.01 -13.50
CA ALA A 333 55.87 -9.04 -14.79
C ALA A 333 54.80 -9.12 -15.90
N GLU A 334 54.51 -8.02 -16.60
CA GLU A 334 55.14 -7.53 -17.86
C GLU A 334 54.30 -7.87 -19.10
N GLU A 335 54.27 -6.89 -20.00
CA GLU A 335 53.46 -6.75 -21.21
C GLU A 335 53.71 -7.85 -22.26
N ALA A 336 52.68 -8.16 -23.07
CA ALA A 336 52.84 -8.48 -24.49
C ALA A 336 51.53 -8.32 -25.28
N GLU A 337 51.60 -7.52 -26.35
CA GLU A 337 50.60 -7.34 -27.42
C GLU A 337 50.44 -8.58 -28.34
N ALA A 338 49.39 -8.51 -29.18
CA ALA A 338 49.06 -9.31 -30.39
C ALA A 338 48.51 -10.72 -30.12
N GLU A 339 47.38 -11.15 -30.70
CA GLU A 339 46.84 -10.96 -32.07
C GLU A 339 45.30 -10.89 -32.08
#